data_AF-A0A3M2EMP0-F1
#
_entry.id   AF-A0A3M2EMP0-F1
#
_cell.length_a   1.000
_cell.length_b   1.000
_cell.length_c   1.000
_cell.angle_alpha   90.00
_cell.angle_beta   90.00
_cell.angle_gamma   90.00
#
_symmetry.space_group_name_H-M   'P 1'
#
loop_
_entity.id
_entity.type
_entity.pdbx_description
1 polymer ?
#
loop_
_entity_poly.entity_id
_entity_poly.type
_entity_poly.pdbx_seq_one_letter_code
_entity_poly.pdbx_strand_id
1 'polypeptide(L)'
;LDDAFAQRLGAPKYNPQNRKKFRLEDWQAVARVVERSAERFNVPGLAEWAHRMRNIAQPRKSDQDRLDAALCALIGLFWRAGPTAHSAMLGDVDHGYVVTPISDATWPRLRQAAIRRGVPTSQVVDP
;
A
#
# COMPACT_ATOMS: atom_id res chain seq x y z
N LEU A 1 5.52 -0.42 -6.27
CA LEU A 1 5.32 -1.25 -5.07
C LEU A 1 6.59 -2.07 -4.85
N ASP A 2 6.82 -2.60 -3.65
CA ASP A 2 7.95 -3.52 -3.39
C ASP A 2 7.49 -4.96 -3.60
N ASP A 3 8.13 -5.69 -4.52
CA ASP A 3 7.72 -7.04 -4.88
C ASP A 3 7.91 -8.06 -3.75
N ALA A 4 8.74 -7.74 -2.74
CA ALA A 4 8.86 -8.55 -1.53
C ALA A 4 7.50 -8.69 -0.82
N PHE A 5 6.62 -7.69 -0.92
CA PHE A 5 5.28 -7.73 -0.31
C PHE A 5 4.36 -8.75 -0.97
N ALA A 6 4.65 -9.14 -2.21
CA ALA A 6 3.91 -10.15 -2.94
C ALA A 6 4.34 -11.59 -2.61
N GLN A 7 5.25 -11.81 -1.66
CA GLN A 7 5.66 -13.17 -1.28
C GLN A 7 4.66 -13.82 -0.30
N ARG A 8 4.77 -15.14 -0.10
CA ARG A 8 3.94 -15.85 0.89
C ARG A 8 4.27 -15.32 2.28
N LEU A 9 3.25 -14.81 2.99
CA LEU A 9 3.40 -14.08 4.26
C LEU A 9 4.24 -12.79 4.18
N GLY A 10 4.49 -12.27 2.97
CA GLY A 10 5.30 -11.05 2.75
C GLY A 10 4.56 -9.74 2.99
N ALA A 11 3.23 -9.76 3.18
CA ALA A 11 2.46 -8.54 3.42
C ALA A 11 2.88 -7.90 4.77
N PRO A 12 3.31 -6.63 4.77
CA PRO A 12 4.00 -6.02 5.90
C PRO A 12 3.11 -5.93 7.14
N LYS A 13 3.67 -6.24 8.31
CA LYS A 13 3.03 -6.18 9.63
C LYS A 13 3.49 -4.94 10.39
N TYR A 14 3.06 -3.77 9.91
CA TYR A 14 3.51 -2.48 10.41
C TYR A 14 2.57 -1.81 11.43
N ASN A 15 1.58 -2.55 11.99
CA ASN A 15 0.70 -2.02 13.03
C ASN A 15 1.30 -2.22 14.45
N PRO A 16 1.78 -1.17 15.13
CA PRO A 16 2.45 -1.29 16.43
C PRO A 16 1.51 -1.65 17.59
N GLN A 17 0.17 -1.49 17.45
CA GLN A 17 -0.77 -1.98 18.47
C GLN A 17 -0.84 -3.51 18.47
N ASN A 18 -0.63 -4.15 17.32
CA ASN A 18 -0.58 -5.61 17.24
C ASN A 18 0.83 -6.13 17.58
N ARG A 19 1.24 -5.98 18.84
CA ARG A 19 2.58 -6.34 19.33
C ARG A 19 3.03 -7.77 18.98
N LYS A 20 2.09 -8.71 18.87
CA LYS A 20 2.38 -10.12 18.50
C LYS A 20 2.83 -10.29 17.05
N LYS A 21 2.34 -9.44 16.15
CA LYS A 21 2.62 -9.52 14.71
C LYS A 21 3.51 -8.39 14.21
N PHE A 22 3.63 -7.29 14.96
CA PHE A 22 4.40 -6.13 14.58
C PHE A 22 5.86 -6.47 14.33
N ARG A 23 6.40 -5.94 13.24
CA ARG A 23 7.81 -6.08 12.87
C ARG A 23 8.36 -4.71 12.49
N LEU A 24 9.45 -4.30 13.12
CA LEU A 24 10.06 -3.00 12.84
C LEU A 24 10.61 -2.94 11.41
N GLU A 25 11.11 -4.06 10.89
CA GLU A 25 11.55 -4.16 9.50
C GLU A 25 10.40 -3.91 8.51
N ASP A 26 9.19 -4.37 8.82
CA ASP A 26 8.01 -4.17 7.97
C ASP A 26 7.57 -2.71 8.01
N TRP A 27 7.63 -2.05 9.18
CA TRP A 27 7.44 -0.61 9.30
C TRP A 27 8.43 0.17 8.43
N GLN A 28 9.72 -0.16 8.55
CA GLN A 28 10.78 0.48 7.77
C GLN A 28 10.60 0.28 6.27
N ALA A 29 10.18 -0.93 5.85
CA ALA A 29 9.92 -1.25 4.46
C ALA A 29 8.76 -0.42 3.90
N VAL A 30 7.65 -0.29 4.63
CA VAL A 30 6.52 0.54 4.22
C VAL A 30 6.92 2.02 4.13
N ALA A 31 7.59 2.56 5.15
CA ALA A 31 8.06 3.95 5.14
C ALA A 31 9.03 4.22 3.97
N ARG A 32 9.90 3.26 3.63
CA ARG A 32 10.79 3.34 2.44
C ARG A 32 10.01 3.34 1.13
N VAL A 33 8.90 2.61 1.03
CA VAL A 33 8.03 2.65 -0.15
C VAL A 33 7.36 4.02 -0.28
N VAL A 34 6.94 4.62 0.83
CA VAL A 34 6.39 5.99 0.84
C VAL A 34 7.45 7.00 0.39
N GLU A 35 8.67 6.93 0.95
CA GLU A 35 9.81 7.78 0.58
C GLU A 35 10.10 7.70 -0.92
N ARG A 36 10.35 6.51 -1.47
CA ARG A 36 10.62 6.31 -2.90
C ARG A 36 9.48 6.77 -3.81
N SER A 37 8.24 6.59 -3.37
CA SER A 37 7.07 7.02 -4.15
C SER A 37 6.97 8.55 -4.17
N ALA A 38 7.20 9.20 -3.03
CA ALA A 38 7.22 10.65 -2.94
C ALA A 38 8.35 11.26 -3.79
N GLU A 39 9.54 10.65 -3.80
CA GLU A 39 10.65 11.04 -4.69
C GLU A 39 10.25 10.93 -6.16
N ARG A 40 9.64 9.80 -6.56
CA ARG A 40 9.16 9.57 -7.93
C ARG A 40 8.14 10.62 -8.38
N PHE A 41 7.27 11.06 -7.47
CA PHE A 41 6.28 12.11 -7.74
C PHE A 41 6.79 13.54 -7.48
N ASN A 42 8.09 13.70 -7.17
CA ASN A 42 8.71 14.99 -6.87
C ASN A 42 8.04 15.77 -5.73
N VAL A 43 7.70 15.06 -4.64
CA VAL A 43 7.12 15.62 -3.41
C VAL A 43 8.16 15.58 -2.28
N PRO A 44 9.17 16.49 -2.28
CA PRO A 44 10.35 16.38 -1.42
C PRO A 44 10.01 16.41 0.08
N GLY A 45 9.04 17.23 0.50
CA GLY A 45 8.62 17.29 1.91
C GLY A 45 8.04 15.97 2.42
N LEU A 46 7.35 15.21 1.56
CA LEU A 46 6.82 13.90 1.92
C LEU A 46 7.93 12.84 1.95
N ALA A 47 8.90 12.91 1.04
CA ALA A 47 10.05 12.02 1.02
C ALA A 47 10.88 12.17 2.32
N GLU A 48 11.21 13.41 2.69
CA GLU A 48 11.95 13.72 3.91
C GLU A 48 11.16 13.29 5.17
N TRP A 49 9.86 13.54 5.19
CA TRP A 49 9.00 13.09 6.28
C TRP A 49 8.98 11.55 6.40
N ALA A 50 8.87 10.84 5.28
CA ALA A 50 8.85 9.37 5.26
C ALA A 50 10.20 8.79 5.71
N HIS A 51 11.31 9.43 5.34
CA HIS A 51 12.64 9.10 5.83
C HIS A 51 12.71 9.18 7.36
N ARG A 52 12.19 10.26 7.97
CA ARG A 52 12.10 10.38 9.43
C ARG A 52 11.22 9.30 10.04
N MET A 53 10.07 8.98 9.44
CA MET A 53 9.19 7.89 9.92
C MET A 53 9.86 6.54 9.89
N ARG A 54 10.64 6.25 8.85
CA ARG A 54 11.42 5.02 8.74
C ARG A 54 12.39 4.85 9.91
N ASN A 55 12.96 5.94 10.41
CA ASN A 55 13.99 5.91 11.46
C ASN A 55 13.43 5.97 12.90
N ILE A 56 12.10 5.95 13.08
CA ILE A 56 11.53 5.85 14.43
C ILE A 56 11.86 4.48 15.04
N ALA A 57 12.51 4.48 16.21
CA ALA A 57 12.87 3.26 16.91
C ALA A 57 11.65 2.53 17.54
N GLN A 58 10.64 3.28 17.99
CA GLN A 58 9.44 2.74 18.63
C GLN A 58 8.16 3.39 18.07
N PRO A 59 7.68 2.94 16.90
CA PRO A 59 6.47 3.49 16.30
C PRO A 59 5.25 3.31 17.19
N ARG A 60 4.40 4.35 17.25
CA ARG A 60 3.13 4.33 18.00
C ARG A 60 1.95 4.28 17.04
N LYS A 61 0.76 4.01 17.58
CA LYS A 61 -0.46 3.98 16.76
C LYS A 61 -0.68 5.29 15.99
N SER A 62 -0.45 6.42 16.64
CA SER A 62 -0.53 7.74 16.01
C SER A 62 0.42 7.89 14.82
N ASP A 63 1.58 7.23 14.85
CA ASP A 63 2.53 7.27 13.75
C ASP A 63 2.03 6.39 12.60
N GLN A 64 1.45 5.22 12.91
CA GLN A 64 0.78 4.39 11.91
C GLN A 64 -0.35 5.16 11.22
N ASP A 65 -1.17 5.90 11.98
CA ASP A 65 -2.26 6.69 11.40
C ASP A 65 -1.76 7.76 10.43
N ARG A 66 -0.62 8.40 10.74
CA ARG A 66 0.03 9.33 9.81
C ARG A 66 0.58 8.62 8.58
N LEU A 67 1.15 7.43 8.74
CA LEU A 67 1.65 6.61 7.65
C LEU A 67 0.52 6.13 6.72
N ASP A 68 -0.62 5.72 7.30
CA ASP A 68 -1.83 5.33 6.57
C ASP A 68 -2.41 6.52 5.79
N ALA A 69 -2.43 7.72 6.40
CA ALA A 69 -2.83 8.94 5.70
C ALA A 69 -1.90 9.30 4.53
N ALA A 70 -0.58 9.15 4.72
CA ALA A 70 0.40 9.36 3.65
C ALA A 70 0.24 8.35 2.50
N LEU A 71 0.01 7.07 2.81
CA LEU A 71 -0.28 6.04 1.82
C LEU A 71 -1.56 6.36 1.04
N CYS A 72 -2.63 6.77 1.75
CA CYS A 72 -3.90 7.17 1.12
C CYS A 72 -3.69 8.34 0.15
N ALA A 73 -2.97 9.38 0.56
CA ALA A 73 -2.64 10.53 -0.30
C ALA A 73 -1.80 10.12 -1.52
N LEU A 74 -0.80 9.25 -1.34
CA LEU A 74 0.02 8.74 -2.44
C LEU A 74 -0.76 7.90 -3.44
N ILE A 75 -1.73 7.10 -2.98
CA ILE A 75 -2.62 6.36 -3.87
C ILE A 75 -3.46 7.33 -4.71
N GLY A 76 -4.02 8.37 -4.08
CA GLY A 76 -4.75 9.42 -4.81
C GLY A 76 -3.88 10.14 -5.83
N LEU A 77 -2.62 10.46 -5.49
CA LEU A 77 -1.66 11.06 -6.41
C LEU A 77 -1.30 10.11 -7.57
N PHE A 78 -1.12 8.82 -7.27
CA PHE A 78 -0.88 7.80 -8.28
C PHE A 78 -2.02 7.74 -9.30
N TRP A 79 -3.28 7.77 -8.86
CA TRP A 79 -4.42 7.83 -9.76
C TRP A 79 -4.53 9.15 -10.53
N ARG A 80 -4.13 10.26 -9.93
CA ARG A 80 -4.20 11.57 -10.58
C ARG A 80 -3.11 11.78 -11.65
N ALA A 81 -1.93 11.20 -11.43
CA ALA A 81 -0.73 11.47 -12.24
C ALA A 81 -0.26 10.28 -13.10
N GLY A 82 -0.75 9.07 -12.85
CA GLY A 82 -0.35 7.85 -13.55
C GLY A 82 -1.46 7.26 -14.44
N PRO A 83 -1.12 6.26 -15.27
CA PRO A 83 -2.12 5.50 -16.01
C PRO A 83 -3.01 4.70 -15.05
N THR A 84 -4.32 4.74 -15.25
CA THR A 84 -5.26 4.01 -14.37
C THR A 84 -5.18 2.50 -14.58
N ALA A 85 -4.60 2.06 -15.70
CA ALA A 85 -4.33 0.66 -16.08
C ALA A 85 -3.60 -0.19 -15.03
N HIS A 86 -2.98 0.42 -14.01
CA HIS A 86 -2.31 -0.27 -12.90
C HIS A 86 -3.14 -0.29 -11.60
N SER A 87 -4.46 -0.24 -11.70
CA SER A 87 -5.36 -0.39 -10.55
C SER A 87 -6.32 -1.54 -10.74
N ALA A 88 -6.77 -2.11 -9.62
CA ALA A 88 -7.85 -3.09 -9.62
C ALA A 88 -8.89 -2.73 -8.57
N MET A 89 -10.13 -3.07 -8.87
CA MET A 89 -11.25 -3.07 -7.94
C MET A 89 -11.40 -4.47 -7.37
N LEU A 90 -11.48 -4.56 -6.04
CA LEU A 90 -11.81 -5.77 -5.29
C LEU A 90 -13.18 -5.55 -4.63
N GLY A 91 -14.16 -6.41 -4.94
CA GLY A 91 -15.56 -6.22 -4.58
C GLY A 91 -16.40 -5.65 -5.73
N ASP A 92 -17.59 -5.16 -5.40
CA ASP A 92 -18.55 -4.60 -6.34
C ASP A 92 -19.27 -3.38 -5.73
N VAL A 93 -20.06 -2.68 -6.55
CA VAL A 93 -20.76 -1.45 -6.13
C VAL A 93 -21.91 -1.72 -5.17
N ASP A 94 -22.48 -2.93 -5.19
CA ASP A 94 -23.67 -3.29 -4.42
C ASP A 94 -23.31 -3.69 -2.98
N HIS A 95 -22.16 -4.36 -2.79
CA HIS A 95 -21.70 -4.90 -1.52
C HIS A 95 -20.48 -4.16 -0.94
N GLY A 96 -19.94 -3.20 -1.69
CA GLY A 96 -18.77 -2.41 -1.34
C GLY A 96 -17.48 -2.94 -1.96
N TYR A 97 -16.56 -2.01 -2.22
CA TYR A 97 -15.32 -2.30 -2.93
C TYR A 97 -14.14 -1.49 -2.41
N VAL A 98 -12.94 -1.94 -2.79
CA VAL A 98 -11.69 -1.19 -2.66
C VAL A 98 -11.04 -1.10 -4.04
N VAL A 99 -10.72 0.12 -4.47
CA VAL A 99 -9.82 0.34 -5.61
C VAL A 99 -8.41 0.52 -5.05
N THR A 100 -7.45 -0.19 -5.62
CA THR A 100 -6.07 -0.14 -5.15
C THR A 100 -5.09 -0.28 -6.32
N PRO A 101 -3.94 0.43 -6.28
CA PRO A 101 -2.84 0.17 -7.19
C PRO A 101 -2.36 -1.28 -7.07
N ILE A 102 -2.08 -1.90 -8.21
CA ILE A 102 -1.55 -3.26 -8.31
C ILE A 102 -0.20 -3.26 -9.04
N SER A 103 0.59 -4.29 -8.80
CA SER A 103 1.75 -4.64 -9.62
C SER A 103 1.56 -6.03 -10.23
N ASP A 104 2.38 -6.38 -11.21
CA ASP A 104 2.39 -7.70 -11.82
C ASP A 104 2.63 -8.81 -10.77
N ALA A 105 3.33 -8.48 -9.68
CA ALA A 105 3.57 -9.41 -8.58
C ALA A 105 2.37 -9.52 -7.61
N THR A 106 1.69 -8.41 -7.27
CA THR A 106 0.61 -8.43 -6.28
C THR A 106 -0.72 -8.89 -6.88
N TRP A 107 -1.00 -8.57 -8.14
CA TRP A 107 -2.30 -8.84 -8.77
C TRP A 107 -2.67 -10.34 -8.80
N PRO A 108 -1.82 -11.27 -9.25
CA PRO A 108 -2.18 -12.69 -9.30
C PRO A 108 -2.60 -13.24 -7.93
N ARG A 109 -1.99 -12.73 -6.85
CA ARG A 109 -2.30 -13.16 -5.48
C ARG A 109 -3.61 -12.62 -4.98
N LEU A 110 -3.89 -11.33 -5.24
CA LEU A 110 -5.16 -10.71 -4.92
C LEU A 110 -6.29 -11.41 -5.68
N ARG A 111 -6.13 -11.63 -6.99
CA ARG A 111 -7.08 -12.36 -7.82
C ARG A 111 -7.35 -13.77 -7.30
N GLN A 112 -6.31 -14.55 -7.01
CA GLN A 112 -6.48 -15.89 -6.46
C GLN A 112 -7.19 -15.88 -5.09
N ALA A 113 -6.89 -14.89 -4.26
CA ALA A 113 -7.52 -14.71 -2.95
C ALA A 113 -8.99 -14.31 -3.07
N ALA A 114 -9.35 -13.53 -4.09
CA ALA A 114 -10.71 -13.13 -4.39
C ALA A 114 -11.53 -14.32 -4.93
N ILE A 115 -10.99 -15.10 -5.88
CA ILE A 115 -11.62 -16.33 -6.40
C ILE A 115 -11.98 -17.29 -5.26
N ARG A 116 -11.04 -17.56 -4.35
CA ARG A 116 -11.29 -18.46 -3.20
C ARG A 116 -12.38 -17.96 -2.24
N ARG A 117 -12.67 -16.67 -2.25
CA ARG A 117 -13.64 -16.03 -1.35
C ARG A 117 -14.92 -15.62 -2.05
N GLY A 118 -15.06 -15.88 -3.35
CA GLY A 118 -16.19 -15.41 -4.14
C GLY A 118 -16.27 -13.89 -4.23
N VAL A 119 -15.15 -13.16 -4.11
CA VAL A 119 -15.12 -11.70 -4.20
C VAL A 119 -14.92 -11.30 -5.67
N PRO A 120 -15.81 -10.47 -6.26
CA PRO A 120 -15.62 -9.96 -7.62
C PRO A 120 -14.33 -9.13 -7.75
N THR A 121 -13.73 -9.13 -8.93
CA THR A 121 -12.57 -8.28 -9.23
C THR A 121 -12.61 -7.79 -10.66
N SER A 122 -12.24 -6.53 -10.88
CA SER A 122 -12.00 -5.97 -12.22
C SER A 122 -10.68 -5.21 -12.24
N GLN A 123 -9.95 -5.29 -13.35
CA GLN A 123 -8.84 -4.35 -13.60
C GLN A 123 -9.44 -3.05 -14.11
N VAL A 124 -8.97 -1.93 -13.57
CA VAL A 124 -9.31 -0.62 -14.11
C VAL A 124 -8.53 -0.50 -15.41
N VAL A 125 -9.23 -0.49 -16.53
CA VAL A 125 -8.64 -0.28 -17.86
C VAL A 125 -8.81 1.20 -18.17
N ASP A 126 -7.74 1.87 -18.63
CA ASP A 126 -7.88 3.23 -19.15
C ASP A 126 -8.91 3.18 -20.31
N PRO A 127 -9.90 4.10 -20.35
CA PRO A 127 -10.92 4.15 -21.38
C PRO A 127 -10.35 4.43 -22.78
#